data_AF-A0A7J3AB41-F1
#
_entry.id   AF-A0A7J3AB41-F1
#
_cell.length_a   1.000
_cell.length_b   1.000
_cell.length_c   1.000
_cell.angle_alpha   90.00
_cell.angle_beta   90.00
_cell.angle_gamma   90.00
#
_symmetry.space_group_name_H-M   'P 1'
#
loop_
_entity.id
_entity.type
_entity.pdbx_description
1 polymer ?
#
loop_
_entity_poly.entity_id
_entity_poly.type
_entity_poly.pdbx_seq_one_letter_code
_entity_poly.pdbx_strand_id
1 'polypeptide(L)'
;MSIKKIGKEIKIEDLLEEQLRREMFLESGKKFRYIDDWDTVIHSVYEIPIEYGGYTKRVCDLKFLKEMVDTLTSGGFEEVKRSESRRKQMREFTKTMSMYYNLIFKMKDHKVGYGALIYFPELNPQQPERSKGIVLMAKCVVKGGNVEFTYEKAKFDDFLIEVKPYIELLGDLYRAHKPT
;
A
#
# COMPACT_ATOMS: atom_id res chain seq x y z
N MET A 1 22.72 17.11 15.03
CA MET A 1 22.16 15.78 15.38
C MET A 1 22.58 14.81 14.29
N SER A 2 23.31 13.76 14.66
CA SER A 2 23.86 12.81 13.71
C SER A 2 22.74 11.87 13.22
N ILE A 3 22.42 11.92 11.93
CA ILE A 3 21.51 10.98 11.27
C ILE A 3 22.19 9.61 11.38
N LYS A 4 21.66 8.74 12.25
CA LYS A 4 22.11 7.35 12.34
C LYS A 4 21.96 6.74 10.94
N LYS A 5 23.07 6.32 10.35
CA LYS A 5 23.11 5.57 9.09
C LYS A 5 22.11 4.40 9.19
N ILE A 6 21.04 4.48 8.42
CA ILE A 6 20.15 3.37 8.14
C ILE A 6 21.04 2.23 7.63
N GLY A 7 21.05 1.12 8.36
CA GLY A 7 21.89 -0.04 8.05
C GLY A 7 21.61 -0.54 6.62
N LYS A 8 22.66 -1.01 5.96
CA LYS A 8 22.62 -1.66 4.63
C LYS A 8 21.38 -2.55 4.46
N GLU A 9 20.68 -2.29 3.35
CA GLU A 9 19.61 -3.08 2.69
C GLU A 9 18.27 -3.24 3.43
N ILE A 10 17.53 -2.14 3.59
CA ILE A 10 16.08 -2.21 3.81
C ILE A 10 15.39 -2.34 2.45
N LYS A 11 14.56 -3.38 2.26
CA LYS A 11 13.77 -3.55 1.04
C LYS A 11 12.44 -2.80 1.14
N ILE A 12 11.87 -2.46 -0.01
CA ILE A 12 10.56 -1.80 -0.06
C ILE A 12 9.45 -2.69 0.52
N GLU A 13 9.56 -4.00 0.36
CA GLU A 13 8.66 -4.98 0.95
C GLU A 13 8.71 -4.96 2.48
N ASP A 14 9.90 -4.83 3.10
CA ASP A 14 10.04 -4.77 4.56
C ASP A 14 9.27 -3.59 5.16
N LEU A 15 9.19 -2.48 4.42
CA LEU A 15 8.49 -1.27 4.83
C LEU A 15 6.98 -1.43 4.67
N LEU A 16 6.56 -2.02 3.56
CA LEU A 16 5.15 -2.32 3.31
C LEU A 16 4.61 -3.33 4.32
N GLU A 17 5.40 -4.33 4.71
CA GLU A 17 5.11 -5.23 5.83
C GLU A 17 4.87 -4.46 7.11
N GLU A 18 5.83 -3.63 7.50
CA GLU A 18 5.82 -2.94 8.79
C GLU A 18 4.66 -1.94 8.87
N GLN A 19 4.37 -1.23 7.78
CA GLN A 19 3.20 -0.37 7.68
C GLN A 19 1.90 -1.18 7.85
N LEU A 20 1.79 -2.33 7.18
CA LEU A 20 0.61 -3.18 7.26
C LEU A 20 0.46 -3.84 8.65
N ARG A 21 1.55 -4.28 9.27
CA ARG A 21 1.58 -4.80 10.66
C ARG A 21 1.00 -3.77 11.63
N ARG A 22 1.44 -2.52 11.53
CA ARG A 22 0.94 -1.42 12.37
C ARG A 22 -0.54 -1.17 12.16
N GLU A 23 -0.97 -1.07 10.90
CA GLU A 23 -2.37 -0.84 10.57
C GLU A 23 -3.28 -1.97 11.08
N MET A 24 -2.75 -3.19 11.16
CA MET A 24 -3.40 -4.39 11.70
C MET A 24 -3.21 -4.59 13.22
N PHE A 25 -2.49 -3.69 13.91
CA PHE A 25 -2.14 -3.76 15.33
C PHE A 25 -1.34 -5.03 15.71
N LEU A 26 -0.37 -5.41 14.88
CA LEU A 26 0.57 -6.51 15.10
C LEU A 26 1.90 -5.98 15.66
N GLU A 27 2.69 -6.84 16.30
CA GLU A 27 4.04 -6.46 16.75
C GLU A 27 4.93 -6.07 15.57
N SER A 28 5.58 -4.90 15.70
CA SER A 28 6.57 -4.36 14.76
C SER A 28 7.88 -5.14 14.81
N GLY A 29 8.53 -5.31 13.66
CA GLY A 29 9.84 -5.95 13.56
C GLY A 29 10.92 -5.17 14.32
N LYS A 30 11.88 -5.88 14.94
CA LYS A 30 12.99 -5.28 15.71
C LYS A 30 13.78 -4.22 14.91
N LYS A 31 13.83 -4.34 13.57
CA LYS A 31 14.53 -3.41 12.67
C LYS A 31 13.96 -1.99 12.69
N PHE A 32 12.68 -1.81 13.03
CA PHE A 32 12.00 -0.52 12.90
C PHE A 32 11.42 0.06 14.19
N ARG A 33 11.72 -0.56 15.35
CA ARG A 33 11.28 -0.10 16.68
C ARG A 33 11.81 1.28 17.09
N TYR A 34 12.77 1.84 16.36
CA TYR A 34 13.47 3.10 16.69
C TYR A 34 13.19 4.23 15.70
N ILE A 35 12.18 4.08 14.85
CA ILE A 35 11.86 5.08 13.83
C ILE A 35 10.56 5.77 14.26
N ASP A 36 10.72 6.93 14.87
CA ASP A 36 9.63 7.80 15.34
C ASP A 36 8.93 8.53 14.18
N ASP A 37 9.61 8.71 13.04
CA ASP A 37 9.06 9.37 11.86
C ASP A 37 9.28 8.52 10.59
N TRP A 38 8.24 7.80 10.21
CA TRP A 38 8.22 6.99 8.99
C TRP A 38 8.20 7.83 7.73
N ASP A 39 7.75 9.08 7.78
CA ASP A 39 7.86 9.97 6.62
C ASP A 39 9.35 10.13 6.26
N THR A 40 10.24 10.24 7.26
CA THR A 40 11.69 10.31 7.05
C THR A 40 12.28 9.01 6.47
N VAL A 41 11.81 7.83 6.90
CA VAL A 41 12.29 6.54 6.34
C VAL A 41 11.81 6.33 4.92
N ILE A 42 10.54 6.64 4.68
CA ILE A 42 9.94 6.56 3.37
C ILE A 42 10.64 7.57 2.43
N HIS A 43 10.97 8.77 2.91
CA HIS A 43 11.80 9.74 2.18
C HIS A 43 13.19 9.20 1.84
N SER A 44 13.86 8.53 2.79
CA SER A 44 15.16 7.89 2.57
C SER A 44 15.10 6.73 1.57
N VAL A 45 13.91 6.14 1.41
CA VAL A 45 13.66 4.99 0.54
C VAL A 45 13.29 5.44 -0.88
N TYR A 46 12.75 6.65 -1.06
CA TYR A 46 12.56 7.23 -2.40
C TYR A 46 13.87 7.48 -3.15
N GLU A 47 15.01 7.50 -2.44
CA GLU A 47 16.34 7.51 -3.06
C GLU A 47 16.77 6.13 -3.58
N ILE A 48 16.01 5.05 -3.28
CA ILE A 48 16.29 3.71 -3.79
C ILE A 48 15.69 3.58 -5.20
N PRO A 49 16.51 3.30 -6.22
CA PRO A 49 16.01 3.10 -7.57
C PRO A 49 15.14 1.85 -7.60
N ILE A 50 13.84 2.01 -7.85
CA ILE A 50 13.00 0.85 -8.18
C ILE A 50 13.29 0.52 -9.65
N GLU A 51 14.06 -0.55 -9.87
CA GLU A 51 14.45 -0.99 -11.20
C GLU A 51 13.21 -1.43 -12.01
N TYR A 52 12.68 -0.53 -12.86
CA TYR A 52 11.54 -0.78 -13.75
C TYR A 52 11.66 -2.06 -14.61
N GLY A 53 12.89 -2.55 -14.83
CA GLY A 53 13.19 -3.66 -15.75
C GLY A 53 12.56 -5.01 -15.41
N GLY A 54 12.00 -5.19 -14.20
CA GLY A 54 11.39 -6.44 -13.75
C GLY A 54 9.86 -6.47 -13.67
N TYR A 55 9.15 -5.40 -14.05
CA TYR A 55 7.71 -5.25 -13.85
C TYR A 55 6.93 -5.40 -15.16
N THR A 56 6.36 -6.58 -15.41
CA THR A 56 5.61 -6.86 -16.66
C THR A 56 4.10 -6.97 -16.45
N LYS A 57 3.65 -7.21 -15.21
CA LYS A 57 2.24 -7.37 -14.85
C LYS A 57 1.52 -6.01 -14.86
N ARG A 58 0.28 -5.97 -15.37
CA ARG A 58 -0.59 -4.78 -15.31
C ARG A 58 -1.40 -4.77 -14.02
N VAL A 59 -1.88 -3.59 -13.63
CA VAL A 59 -2.67 -3.40 -12.39
C VAL A 59 -3.93 -4.26 -12.38
N CYS A 60 -4.65 -4.37 -13.51
CA CYS A 60 -5.86 -5.19 -13.63
C CYS A 60 -5.62 -6.70 -13.44
N ASP A 61 -4.36 -7.14 -13.56
CA ASP A 61 -3.99 -8.54 -13.42
C ASP A 61 -3.64 -8.89 -11.95
N LEU A 62 -3.60 -7.91 -11.04
CA LEU A 62 -3.30 -8.11 -9.62
C LEU A 62 -4.37 -8.98 -8.95
N LYS A 63 -3.96 -10.11 -8.36
CA LYS A 63 -4.88 -11.05 -7.71
C LYS A 63 -5.42 -10.45 -6.42
N PHE A 64 -4.56 -9.80 -5.64
CA PHE A 64 -4.96 -9.15 -4.39
C PHE A 64 -6.02 -8.07 -4.61
N LEU A 65 -5.94 -7.35 -5.73
CA LEU A 65 -6.95 -6.37 -6.10
C LEU A 65 -8.33 -7.03 -6.35
N LYS A 66 -8.35 -8.15 -7.09
CA LYS A 66 -9.57 -8.94 -7.30
C LYS A 66 -10.12 -9.48 -5.98
N GLU A 67 -9.28 -10.06 -5.14
CA GLU A 67 -9.66 -10.57 -3.82
C GLU A 67 -10.25 -9.46 -2.92
N MET A 68 -9.69 -8.25 -2.95
CA MET A 68 -10.23 -7.10 -2.20
C MET A 68 -11.63 -6.72 -2.71
N VAL A 69 -11.83 -6.65 -4.02
CA VAL A 69 -13.13 -6.35 -4.64
C VAL A 69 -14.15 -7.44 -4.30
N ASP A 70 -13.78 -8.70 -4.44
CA ASP A 70 -14.66 -9.85 -4.18
C ASP A 70 -15.06 -9.90 -2.69
N THR A 71 -14.11 -9.72 -1.79
CA THR A 71 -14.35 -9.72 -0.32
C THR A 71 -15.29 -8.59 0.08
N LEU A 72 -15.07 -7.38 -0.46
CA LEU A 72 -15.97 -6.25 -0.23
C LEU A 72 -17.36 -6.50 -0.83
N THR A 73 -17.45 -7.06 -2.02
CA THR A 73 -18.73 -7.29 -2.69
C THR A 73 -19.55 -8.37 -1.97
N SER A 74 -18.89 -9.43 -1.49
CA SER A 74 -19.57 -10.54 -0.83
C SER A 74 -19.99 -10.23 0.61
N GLY A 75 -19.39 -9.22 1.25
CA GLY A 75 -19.63 -8.91 2.66
C GLY A 75 -19.18 -10.03 3.62
N GLY A 76 -18.23 -10.86 3.22
CA GLY A 76 -17.79 -12.06 3.95
C GLY A 76 -16.91 -11.79 5.18
N PHE A 77 -17.05 -10.64 5.84
CA PHE A 77 -16.23 -10.17 6.95
C PHE A 77 -17.11 -9.61 8.08
N GLU A 78 -16.60 -9.60 9.31
CA GLU A 78 -17.28 -9.02 10.46
C GLU A 78 -17.06 -7.50 10.54
N GLU A 79 -15.84 -7.06 10.26
CA GLU A 79 -15.44 -5.65 10.26
C GLU A 79 -14.47 -5.39 9.12
N VAL A 80 -14.53 -4.18 8.57
CA VAL A 80 -13.56 -3.69 7.60
C VAL A 80 -13.04 -2.32 8.01
N LYS A 81 -11.72 -2.15 7.96
CA LYS A 81 -11.01 -0.88 8.13
C LYS A 81 -10.35 -0.50 6.82
N ARG A 82 -10.50 0.76 6.42
CA ARG A 82 -9.76 1.37 5.31
C ARG A 82 -8.85 2.47 5.84
N SER A 83 -7.61 2.49 5.40
CA SER A 83 -6.70 3.62 5.59
C SER A 83 -6.04 4.01 4.27
N GLU A 84 -6.03 5.31 3.99
CA GLU A 84 -5.38 5.89 2.82
C GLU A 84 -4.48 7.04 3.30
N SER A 85 -3.36 7.28 2.63
CA SER A 85 -2.49 8.41 2.98
C SER A 85 -3.29 9.72 2.98
N ARG A 86 -3.28 10.44 4.11
CA ARG A 86 -4.13 11.63 4.41
C ARG A 86 -3.90 12.85 3.51
N ARG A 87 -2.90 12.81 2.61
CA ARG A 87 -2.51 13.92 1.75
C ARG A 87 -3.47 14.03 0.55
N LYS A 88 -4.72 14.40 0.85
CA LYS A 88 -5.81 14.64 -0.13
C LYS A 88 -5.61 15.90 -0.97
N GLN A 89 -4.49 16.61 -0.82
CA GLN A 89 -4.17 17.76 -1.67
C GLN A 89 -3.12 17.37 -2.70
N MET A 90 -3.48 17.51 -3.98
CA MET A 90 -2.61 17.27 -5.14
C MET A 90 -1.24 17.98 -5.04
N ARG A 91 -1.16 19.09 -4.29
CA ARG A 91 0.08 19.84 -4.01
C ARG A 91 1.10 19.10 -3.13
N GLU A 92 0.67 18.13 -2.33
CA GLU A 92 1.57 17.32 -1.50
C GLU A 92 1.94 16.00 -2.17
N PHE A 93 1.08 15.48 -3.05
CA PHE A 93 1.35 14.33 -3.90
C PHE A 93 2.58 14.53 -4.80
N THR A 94 2.71 15.72 -5.38
CA THR A 94 3.90 16.09 -6.18
C THR A 94 5.19 16.14 -5.36
N LYS A 95 5.11 16.19 -4.02
CA LYS A 95 6.27 16.21 -3.12
C LYS A 95 6.66 14.82 -2.64
N THR A 96 5.70 13.89 -2.49
CA THR A 96 5.97 12.54 -1.97
C THR A 96 6.18 11.49 -3.03
N MET A 97 5.67 11.70 -4.25
CA MET A 97 5.81 10.75 -5.36
C MET A 97 5.29 9.34 -5.01
N SER A 98 4.43 9.22 -3.99
CA SER A 98 3.84 7.96 -3.58
C SER A 98 2.52 8.14 -2.82
N MET A 99 1.75 7.06 -2.76
CA MET A 99 0.48 6.95 -2.03
C MET A 99 0.37 5.57 -1.36
N TYR A 100 -0.32 5.53 -0.22
CA TYR A 100 -0.66 4.29 0.46
C TYR A 100 -2.17 4.05 0.49
N TYR A 101 -2.56 2.80 0.31
CA TYR A 101 -3.94 2.36 0.44
C TYR A 101 -4.01 0.99 1.10
N ASN A 102 -4.73 0.89 2.22
CA ASN A 102 -4.88 -0.35 2.96
C ASN A 102 -6.36 -0.69 3.18
N LEU A 103 -6.68 -1.98 3.10
CA LEU A 103 -7.92 -2.57 3.58
C LEU A 103 -7.60 -3.71 4.54
N ILE A 104 -8.25 -3.71 5.70
CA ILE A 104 -8.08 -4.74 6.71
C ILE A 104 -9.45 -5.30 7.03
N PHE A 105 -9.59 -6.60 6.82
CA PHE A 105 -10.79 -7.37 7.09
C PHE A 105 -10.57 -8.19 8.35
N LYS A 106 -11.51 -8.08 9.29
CA LYS A 106 -11.66 -9.02 10.39
C LYS A 106 -12.68 -10.05 9.96
N MET A 107 -12.23 -11.28 9.79
CA MET A 107 -13.05 -12.45 9.53
C MET A 107 -13.34 -13.14 10.87
N LYS A 108 -14.28 -14.09 10.86
CA LYS A 108 -14.69 -14.83 12.07
C LYS A 108 -13.53 -15.51 12.81
N ASP A 109 -12.58 -16.09 12.08
CA ASP A 109 -11.47 -16.90 12.62
C ASP A 109 -10.07 -16.35 12.30
N HIS A 110 -9.97 -15.28 11.52
CA HIS A 110 -8.69 -14.72 11.08
C HIS A 110 -8.80 -13.24 10.68
N LYS A 111 -7.66 -12.56 10.50
CA LYS A 111 -7.59 -11.22 9.91
C LYS A 111 -6.84 -11.28 8.59
N VAL A 112 -7.29 -10.50 7.62
CA VAL A 112 -6.60 -10.31 6.34
C VAL A 112 -6.37 -8.83 6.11
N GLY A 113 -5.12 -8.42 6.00
CA GLY A 113 -4.74 -7.08 5.60
C GLY A 113 -4.22 -7.07 4.18
N TYR A 114 -4.62 -6.09 3.40
CA TYR A 114 -4.03 -5.74 2.12
C TYR A 114 -3.47 -4.33 2.23
N GLY A 115 -2.20 -4.16 1.88
CA GLY A 115 -1.55 -2.85 1.82
C GLY A 115 -0.95 -2.63 0.45
N ALA A 116 -1.15 -1.45 -0.11
CA ALA A 116 -0.61 -1.04 -1.39
C ALA A 116 0.23 0.22 -1.25
N LEU A 117 1.42 0.20 -1.83
CA LEU A 117 2.25 1.35 -2.13
C LEU A 117 2.18 1.62 -3.63
N ILE A 118 1.67 2.79 -3.98
CA ILE A 118 1.63 3.30 -5.36
C ILE A 118 2.76 4.31 -5.46
N TYR A 119 3.76 4.03 -6.29
CA TYR A 119 4.96 4.86 -6.43
C TYR A 119 5.06 5.42 -7.84
N PHE A 120 5.50 6.67 -7.93
CA PHE A 120 5.61 7.47 -9.14
C PHE A 120 7.07 7.88 -9.33
N PRO A 121 7.88 7.08 -10.04
CA PRO A 121 9.30 7.36 -10.22
C PRO A 121 9.57 8.69 -10.93
N GLU A 122 8.63 9.11 -11.78
CA GLU A 122 8.68 10.35 -12.52
C GLU A 122 7.26 10.89 -12.63
N LEU A 123 7.09 12.16 -12.27
CA LEU A 123 5.81 12.83 -12.41
C LEU A 123 5.70 13.45 -13.80
N ASN A 124 4.54 13.29 -14.44
CA ASN A 124 4.19 14.08 -15.60
C ASN A 124 4.05 15.55 -15.17
N PRO A 125 4.88 16.47 -15.70
CA PRO A 125 4.96 17.84 -15.22
C PRO A 125 3.71 18.66 -15.55
N GLN A 126 2.96 18.27 -16.59
CA GLN A 126 1.74 18.96 -17.01
C GLN A 126 0.49 18.37 -16.32
N GLN A 127 0.48 17.05 -16.11
CA GLN A 127 -0.66 16.35 -15.51
C GLN A 127 -0.19 15.22 -14.58
N PRO A 128 0.14 15.52 -13.31
CA PRO A 128 0.69 14.55 -12.36
C PRO A 128 -0.17 13.30 -12.16
N GLU A 129 -1.49 13.40 -12.32
CA GLU A 129 -2.41 12.27 -12.25
C GLU A 129 -2.31 11.30 -13.45
N ARG A 130 -1.62 11.67 -14.52
CA ARG A 130 -1.31 10.79 -15.66
C ARG A 130 0.13 10.30 -15.64
N SER A 131 0.77 10.33 -14.47
CA SER A 131 2.12 9.80 -14.31
C SER A 131 2.10 8.28 -14.40
N LYS A 132 3.16 7.71 -14.98
CA LYS A 132 3.48 6.28 -14.92
C LYS A 132 4.05 5.91 -13.56
N GLY A 133 4.03 4.62 -13.25
CA GLY A 133 4.56 4.16 -11.98
C GLY A 133 4.38 2.68 -11.74
N ILE A 134 4.46 2.32 -10.47
CA ILE A 134 4.33 0.95 -10.01
C ILE A 134 3.39 0.85 -8.82
N VAL A 135 2.71 -0.28 -8.72
CA VAL A 135 1.96 -0.68 -7.53
C VAL A 135 2.67 -1.88 -6.92
N LEU A 136 3.02 -1.75 -5.65
CA LEU A 136 3.52 -2.82 -4.80
C LEU A 136 2.42 -3.14 -3.79
N MET A 137 1.99 -4.40 -3.73
CA MET A 137 0.97 -4.86 -2.79
C MET A 137 1.53 -5.93 -1.88
N ALA A 138 1.16 -5.85 -0.61
CA ALA A 138 1.35 -6.89 0.39
C ALA A 138 -0.01 -7.39 0.87
N LYS A 139 -0.12 -8.69 1.06
CA LYS A 139 -1.21 -9.35 1.77
C LYS A 139 -0.65 -9.97 3.04
N CYS A 140 -1.26 -9.66 4.17
CA CYS A 140 -0.97 -10.22 5.49
C CYS A 140 -2.15 -11.05 5.95
N VAL A 141 -1.93 -12.32 6.29
CA VAL A 141 -2.95 -13.19 6.88
C VAL A 141 -2.52 -13.55 8.30
N VAL A 142 -3.41 -13.29 9.27
CA VAL A 142 -3.20 -13.60 10.68
C VAL A 142 -4.23 -14.62 11.13
N LYS A 143 -3.80 -15.86 11.38
CA LYS A 143 -4.67 -16.97 11.77
C LYS A 143 -3.97 -17.90 12.77
N GLY A 144 -4.63 -18.19 13.88
CA GLY A 144 -4.11 -19.14 14.88
C GLY A 144 -2.72 -18.79 15.44
N GLY A 145 -2.42 -17.50 15.59
CA GLY A 145 -1.10 -17.01 16.06
C GLY A 145 -0.02 -16.94 14.97
N ASN A 146 -0.26 -17.47 13.76
CA ASN A 146 0.64 -17.36 12.64
C ASN A 146 0.36 -16.08 11.84
N VAL A 147 1.43 -15.48 11.31
CA VAL A 147 1.38 -14.29 10.44
C VAL A 147 2.12 -14.61 9.15
N GLU A 148 1.40 -14.59 8.03
CA GLU A 148 1.95 -14.86 6.69
C GLU A 148 1.87 -13.63 5.81
N PHE A 149 2.95 -13.33 5.09
CA PHE A 149 3.01 -12.24 4.12
C PHE A 149 3.24 -12.77 2.71
N THR A 150 2.53 -12.19 1.74
CA THR A 150 2.71 -12.43 0.31
C THR A 150 2.66 -11.13 -0.47
N TYR A 151 3.31 -11.09 -1.64
CA TYR A 151 3.51 -9.86 -2.40
C TYR A 151 3.08 -9.99 -3.84
N GLU A 152 2.57 -8.88 -4.38
CA GLU A 152 2.40 -8.69 -5.81
C GLU A 152 2.92 -7.34 -6.25
N LYS A 153 3.28 -7.25 -7.51
CA LYS A 153 3.74 -6.00 -8.12
C LYS A 153 3.22 -5.86 -9.54
N ALA A 154 2.92 -4.63 -9.93
CA ALA A 154 2.50 -4.28 -11.28
C ALA A 154 3.08 -2.91 -11.68
N LYS A 155 3.19 -2.68 -12.98
CA LYS A 155 3.41 -1.36 -13.55
C LYS A 155 2.10 -0.77 -14.07
N PHE A 156 2.05 0.54 -14.16
CA PHE A 156 1.03 1.30 -14.88
C PHE A 156 1.69 2.43 -15.67
N ASP A 157 1.11 2.75 -16.81
CA ASP A 157 1.56 3.82 -17.69
C ASP A 157 0.74 5.10 -17.47
N ASP A 158 -0.51 4.99 -17.01
CA ASP A 158 -1.38 6.13 -16.68
C ASP A 158 -2.16 5.88 -15.37
N PHE A 159 -1.80 6.59 -14.29
CA PHE A 159 -2.46 6.44 -12.99
C PHE A 159 -3.96 6.75 -13.01
N LEU A 160 -4.37 7.80 -13.72
CA LEU A 160 -5.75 8.24 -13.81
C LEU A 160 -6.64 7.16 -14.45
N ILE A 161 -6.07 6.38 -15.37
CA ILE A 161 -6.80 5.35 -16.11
C ILE A 161 -6.67 3.97 -15.47
N GLU A 162 -5.48 3.61 -14.96
CA GLU A 162 -5.19 2.23 -14.58
C GLU A 162 -5.25 1.96 -13.08
N VAL A 163 -5.12 2.99 -12.22
CA VAL A 163 -5.03 2.82 -10.76
C VAL A 163 -6.16 3.54 -10.04
N LYS A 164 -6.40 4.82 -10.36
CA LYS A 164 -7.41 5.66 -9.70
C LYS A 164 -8.81 5.02 -9.72
N PRO A 165 -9.29 4.40 -10.83
CA PRO A 165 -10.61 3.79 -10.84
C PRO A 165 -10.77 2.67 -9.81
N TYR A 166 -9.70 1.92 -9.52
CA TYR A 166 -9.73 0.88 -8.49
C TYR A 166 -9.74 1.45 -7.07
N ILE A 167 -9.02 2.56 -6.82
CA ILE A 167 -9.09 3.27 -5.54
C ILE A 167 -10.52 3.76 -5.29
N GLU A 168 -11.15 4.35 -6.31
CA GLU A 168 -12.52 4.84 -6.26
C GLU A 168 -13.51 3.70 -6.01
N LEU A 169 -13.43 2.63 -6.81
CA LEU A 169 -14.27 1.42 -6.68
C LEU A 169 -14.18 0.80 -5.28
N LEU A 170 -12.97 0.51 -4.81
CA LEU A 170 -12.75 -0.05 -3.46
C LEU A 170 -13.27 0.91 -2.39
N GLY A 171 -13.13 2.21 -2.63
CA GLY A 171 -13.61 3.25 -1.74
C GLY A 171 -15.13 3.29 -1.63
N ASP A 172 -15.84 3.14 -2.76
CA ASP A 172 -17.30 3.07 -2.83
C ASP A 172 -17.82 1.80 -2.18
N LEU A 173 -17.26 0.65 -2.54
CA LEU A 173 -17.61 -0.64 -1.96
C LEU A 173 -17.44 -0.63 -0.44
N TYR A 174 -16.34 -0.08 0.08
CA TYR A 174 -16.14 0.08 1.53
C TYR A 174 -17.22 0.96 2.19
N ARG A 175 -17.61 2.07 1.55
CA ARG A 175 -18.64 2.98 2.08
C ARG A 175 -20.00 2.32 2.17
N ALA A 176 -20.34 1.42 1.25
CA ALA A 176 -21.60 0.68 1.27
C ALA A 176 -21.77 -0.20 2.52
N HIS A 177 -20.66 -0.58 3.18
CA HIS A 177 -20.66 -1.38 4.41
C HIS A 177 -20.60 -0.57 5.70
N LYS A 178 -20.55 0.77 5.61
CA LYS A 178 -20.67 1.62 6.79
C LYS A 178 -22.14 1.97 7.03
N PRO A 179 -22.69 1.72 8.24
CA PRO A 179 -23.95 2.33 8.62
C PRO A 179 -23.76 3.85 8.59
N THR A 180 -24.64 4.55 7.89
CA THR A 180 -24.84 6.01 8.00
C THR A 180 -25.24 6.41 9.40
#